data_AF-A0A8T7H9Z5-F1
#
_entry.id   AF-A0A8T7H9Z5-F1
#
_cell.length_a   1.000
_cell.length_b   1.000
_cell.length_c   1.000
_cell.angle_alpha   90.00
_cell.angle_beta   90.00
_cell.angle_gamma   90.00
#
_symmetry.space_group_name_H-M   'P 1'
#
loop_
_entity.id
_entity.type
_entity.pdbx_description
1 polymer ?
#
loop_
_entity_poly.entity_id
_entity_poly.type
_entity_poly.pdbx_seq_one_letter_code
_entity_poly.pdbx_strand_id
1 'polypeptide(L)'
;MVFIVLVMLLLLSGVVYAMNNIMLSDQGADIKTKVTGTLLETGNLTVEIWNAVEGGELLYAENFTDAIQNGSWAVMLGEGTTLYLNYSSTYYKDYRINDEDVNYTNNSGAAVGRLAMQSPLGNVSTQEIIKDSGTNWLNQILTSILDTIYDMITNVNTTSNIQSLGFYNTTEVNDTIVALERDKNVSGYYLYNDSSTIFLNGTRLNDTIVALERDKNVSGYYLYNDSSTIFLN
;
A
#
# COMPACT_ATOMS: atom_id res chain seq x y z
N MET A 1 12.66 -31.62 -24.01
CA MET A 1 13.40 -30.46 -24.57
C MET A 1 13.15 -29.17 -23.80
N VAL A 2 11.89 -28.74 -23.60
CA VAL A 2 11.55 -27.44 -22.96
C VAL A 2 12.19 -27.25 -21.57
N PHE A 3 12.17 -28.28 -20.72
CA PHE A 3 12.76 -28.21 -19.37
C PHE A 3 14.28 -27.96 -19.38
N ILE A 4 15.01 -28.54 -20.34
CA ILE A 4 16.46 -28.37 -20.46
C ILE A 4 16.79 -26.95 -20.95
N VAL A 5 15.98 -26.41 -21.86
CA VAL A 5 16.12 -25.01 -22.32
C VAL A 5 15.86 -24.04 -21.18
N LEU A 6 14.86 -24.30 -20.32
CA LEU A 6 14.53 -23.46 -19.17
C LEU A 6 15.65 -23.47 -18.10
N VAL A 7 16.20 -24.65 -17.81
CA VAL A 7 17.34 -24.80 -16.89
C VAL A 7 18.61 -24.15 -17.46
N MET A 8 18.87 -24.28 -18.76
CA MET A 8 19.98 -23.55 -19.40
C MET A 8 19.76 -22.03 -19.33
N LEU A 9 18.54 -21.53 -19.51
CA LEU A 9 18.25 -20.09 -19.41
C LEU A 9 18.49 -19.55 -17.99
N LEU A 10 18.15 -20.34 -16.97
CA LEU A 10 18.39 -20.05 -15.55
C LEU A 10 19.87 -20.13 -15.16
N LEU A 11 20.66 -20.97 -15.83
CA LEU A 11 22.10 -21.04 -15.63
C LEU A 11 22.86 -19.96 -16.42
N LEU A 12 22.27 -19.47 -17.52
CA LEU A 12 22.76 -18.35 -18.33
C LEU A 12 22.37 -16.98 -17.77
N SER A 13 21.43 -16.91 -16.81
CA SER A 13 21.13 -15.66 -16.07
C SER A 13 22.21 -15.31 -15.05
N GLY A 14 23.47 -15.68 -15.34
CA GLY A 14 24.64 -15.28 -14.57
C GLY A 14 24.56 -13.78 -14.31
N VAL A 15 24.70 -13.44 -13.03
CA VAL A 15 24.56 -12.09 -12.52
C VAL A 15 25.54 -11.19 -13.26
N VAL A 16 25.04 -10.35 -14.17
CA VAL A 16 25.84 -9.31 -14.79
C VAL A 16 26.07 -8.26 -13.71
N TYR A 17 27.12 -8.43 -12.92
CA TYR A 17 27.64 -7.34 -12.11
C TYR A 17 28.27 -6.35 -13.08
N ALA A 18 27.52 -5.31 -13.46
CA ALA A 18 28.14 -4.13 -14.01
C ALA A 18 29.06 -3.57 -12.91
N MET A 19 30.36 -3.86 -13.00
CA MET A 19 31.33 -3.16 -12.19
C MET A 19 31.34 -1.71 -12.69
N ASN A 20 30.69 -0.82 -11.93
CA ASN A 20 30.72 0.60 -12.19
C ASN A 20 32.14 1.09 -11.90
N ASN A 21 32.96 1.15 -12.94
CA ASN A 21 34.19 1.92 -12.88
C ASN A 21 33.82 3.41 -13.03
N ILE A 22 34.13 4.21 -12.04
CA ILE A 22 33.89 5.65 -12.07
C ILE A 22 35.14 6.32 -12.61
N MET A 23 34.99 7.21 -13.57
CA MET A 23 36.08 8.10 -13.98
C MET A 23 35.83 9.49 -13.41
N LEU A 24 36.82 10.04 -12.72
CA LEU A 24 36.71 11.36 -12.07
C LEU A 24 37.85 12.26 -12.57
N SER A 25 37.51 13.42 -13.10
CA SER A 25 38.51 14.44 -13.43
C SER A 25 39.03 15.10 -12.15
N ASP A 26 40.34 15.22 -12.03
CA ASP A 26 41.01 15.97 -10.97
C ASP A 26 42.01 16.96 -11.56
N GLN A 27 42.05 18.16 -10.99
CA GLN A 27 42.89 19.25 -11.47
C GLN A 27 43.38 20.11 -10.32
N GLY A 28 44.54 20.72 -10.52
CA GLY A 28 45.07 21.71 -9.61
C GLY A 28 46.18 22.53 -10.23
N ALA A 29 46.59 23.57 -9.52
CA ALA A 29 47.52 24.59 -10.00
C ALA A 29 48.30 25.19 -8.83
N ASP A 30 49.28 26.04 -9.16
CA ASP A 30 50.13 26.78 -8.22
C ASP A 30 50.98 25.88 -7.29
N ILE A 31 51.35 24.68 -7.74
CA ILE A 31 52.31 23.84 -7.03
C ILE A 31 53.68 24.50 -7.05
N LYS A 32 54.22 24.71 -5.84
CA LYS A 32 55.52 25.31 -5.61
C LYS A 32 56.42 24.35 -4.86
N THR A 33 57.71 24.42 -5.12
CA THR A 33 58.67 23.67 -4.30
C THR A 33 58.69 24.24 -2.89
N LYS A 34 58.76 23.37 -1.88
CA LYS A 34 58.77 23.77 -0.47
C LYS A 34 60.01 24.58 -0.11
N VAL A 35 61.13 24.35 -0.79
CA VAL A 35 62.43 24.96 -0.49
C VAL A 35 62.56 26.36 -1.09
N THR A 36 62.20 26.53 -2.37
CA THR A 36 62.42 27.82 -3.08
C THR A 36 61.15 28.66 -3.18
N GLY A 37 59.97 28.07 -3.01
CA GLY A 37 58.68 28.75 -3.24
C GLY A 37 58.41 29.07 -4.71
N THR A 38 59.26 28.63 -5.64
CA THR A 38 59.04 28.78 -7.09
C THR A 38 58.09 27.69 -7.59
N LEU A 39 57.37 27.97 -8.68
CA LEU A 39 56.53 26.97 -9.35
C LEU A 39 57.36 25.72 -9.68
N LEU A 40 56.72 24.55 -9.53
CA LEU A 40 57.31 23.27 -9.88
C LEU A 40 57.14 23.04 -11.39
N GLU A 41 58.23 23.14 -12.15
CA GLU A 41 58.21 22.99 -13.62
C GLU A 41 57.69 21.62 -14.07
N THR A 42 58.12 20.54 -13.41
CA THR A 42 57.64 19.18 -13.67
C THR A 42 57.67 18.30 -12.43
N GLY A 43 56.80 17.29 -12.37
CA GLY A 43 56.80 16.32 -11.28
C GLY A 43 55.79 15.19 -11.47
N ASN A 44 56.05 14.09 -10.76
CA ASN A 44 55.13 12.98 -10.64
C ASN A 44 54.03 13.31 -9.62
N LEU A 45 52.81 12.85 -9.88
CA LEU A 45 51.66 13.02 -9.01
C LEU A 45 51.11 11.66 -8.60
N THR A 46 50.92 11.46 -7.31
CA THR A 46 50.08 10.39 -6.76
C THR A 46 48.82 11.01 -6.19
N VAL A 47 47.66 10.50 -6.59
CA VAL A 47 46.37 10.89 -6.02
C VAL A 47 45.83 9.75 -5.18
N GLU A 48 45.50 10.03 -3.93
CA GLU A 48 44.95 9.04 -2.99
C GLU A 48 43.55 9.47 -2.53
N ILE A 49 42.66 8.48 -2.32
CA ILE A 49 41.32 8.71 -1.78
C ILE A 49 41.12 7.83 -0.55
N TRP A 50 40.68 8.46 0.53
CA TRP A 50 40.51 7.88 1.86
C TRP A 50 39.07 8.02 2.35
N ASN A 51 38.67 7.13 3.24
CA ASN A 51 37.35 7.19 3.91
C ASN A 51 37.32 8.07 5.17
N ALA A 52 38.45 8.64 5.60
CA ALA A 52 38.55 9.50 6.78
C ALA A 52 39.61 10.61 6.60
N VAL A 53 39.43 11.72 7.33
CA VAL A 53 40.35 12.87 7.31
C VAL A 53 41.73 12.54 7.86
N GLU A 54 41.78 11.69 8.89
CA GLU A 54 43.00 11.17 9.52
C GLU A 54 42.82 9.67 9.76
N GLY A 55 43.89 8.89 9.58
CA GLY A 55 43.81 7.43 9.60
C GLY A 55 42.93 6.88 8.49
N GLY A 56 42.01 5.96 8.83
CA GLY A 56 41.07 5.36 7.87
C GLY A 56 41.72 4.34 6.93
N GLU A 57 40.94 3.95 5.92
CA GLU A 57 41.34 3.02 4.87
C GLU A 57 41.60 3.80 3.57
N LEU A 58 42.71 3.45 2.91
CA LEU A 58 43.00 3.89 1.56
C LEU A 58 42.09 3.13 0.59
N LEU A 59 41.17 3.85 -0.04
CA LEU A 59 40.20 3.28 -0.99
C LEU A 59 40.76 3.24 -2.41
N TYR A 60 41.63 4.19 -2.75
CA TYR A 60 42.15 4.35 -4.10
C TYR A 60 43.50 5.06 -4.08
N ALA A 61 44.41 4.62 -4.95
CA ALA A 61 45.67 5.31 -5.23
C ALA A 61 46.03 5.14 -6.71
N GLU A 62 46.42 6.24 -7.37
CA GLU A 62 46.89 6.22 -8.74
C GLU A 62 48.10 7.13 -8.93
N ASN A 63 49.08 6.64 -9.67
CA ASN A 63 50.34 7.33 -9.93
C ASN A 63 50.37 7.81 -11.38
N PHE A 64 50.68 9.09 -11.57
CA PHE A 64 50.82 9.74 -12.86
C PHE A 64 52.26 10.25 -13.00
N THR A 65 52.95 9.78 -14.04
CA THR A 65 54.33 10.19 -14.35
C THR A 65 54.33 11.51 -15.11
N ASP A 66 55.18 12.47 -14.70
CA ASP A 66 55.33 13.80 -15.32
C ASP A 66 53.99 14.56 -15.50
N ALA A 67 53.04 14.33 -14.59
CA ALA A 67 51.69 14.86 -14.68
C ALA A 67 51.61 16.34 -14.33
N ILE A 68 52.53 16.82 -13.51
CA ILE A 68 52.64 18.24 -13.20
C ILE A 68 53.49 18.90 -14.29
N GLN A 69 52.96 19.97 -14.86
CA GLN A 69 53.65 20.84 -15.81
C GLN A 69 53.40 22.30 -15.43
N ASN A 70 54.48 23.06 -15.20
CA ASN A 70 54.44 24.45 -14.76
C ASN A 70 53.48 24.68 -13.57
N GLY A 71 53.64 23.84 -12.55
CA GLY A 71 52.89 23.88 -11.30
C GLY A 71 51.41 23.48 -11.40
N SER A 72 50.97 22.93 -12.53
CA SER A 72 49.57 22.54 -12.76
C SER A 72 49.43 21.11 -13.25
N TRP A 73 48.29 20.48 -12.98
CA TRP A 73 47.94 19.15 -13.48
C TRP A 73 46.46 19.08 -13.87
N ALA A 74 46.15 18.15 -14.77
CA ALA A 74 44.80 17.71 -15.09
C ALA A 74 44.88 16.21 -15.42
N VAL A 75 44.26 15.39 -14.58
CA VAL A 75 44.33 13.92 -14.68
C VAL A 75 42.93 13.33 -14.60
N MET A 76 42.78 12.12 -15.12
CA MET A 76 41.55 11.34 -15.02
C MET A 76 41.79 10.17 -14.09
N LEU A 77 41.14 10.19 -12.93
CA LEU A 77 41.16 9.08 -11.98
C LEU A 77 40.23 7.98 -12.46
N GLY A 78 40.56 6.74 -12.16
CA GLY A 78 39.72 5.58 -12.48
C GLY A 78 40.00 4.98 -13.86
N GLU A 79 40.96 5.51 -14.62
CA GLU A 79 41.33 4.96 -15.93
C GLU A 79 42.23 3.72 -15.80
N GLY A 80 43.30 3.81 -14.99
CA GLY A 80 44.26 2.72 -14.82
C GLY A 80 43.90 1.73 -13.71
N THR A 81 43.19 2.19 -12.68
CA THR A 81 42.74 1.37 -11.54
C THR A 81 41.25 1.61 -11.33
N THR A 82 40.48 0.57 -10.97
CA THR A 82 39.04 0.75 -10.75
C THR A 82 38.77 1.62 -9.53
N LEU A 83 38.00 2.69 -9.71
CA LEU A 83 37.61 3.60 -8.65
C LEU A 83 36.18 3.27 -8.19
N TYR A 84 36.05 2.88 -6.92
CA TYR A 84 34.78 2.57 -6.28
C TYR A 84 34.40 3.62 -5.25
N LEU A 85 33.39 4.43 -5.58
CA LEU A 85 32.83 5.44 -4.68
C LEU A 85 31.31 5.27 -4.60
N ASN A 86 30.74 5.63 -3.46
CA ASN A 86 29.30 5.79 -3.29
C ASN A 86 28.90 7.21 -3.66
N TYR A 87 27.80 7.35 -4.39
CA TYR A 87 27.30 8.65 -4.81
C TYR A 87 26.97 9.51 -3.58
N SER A 88 27.27 10.82 -3.63
CA SER A 88 26.98 11.77 -2.54
C SER A 88 27.70 11.52 -1.21
N SER A 89 28.53 10.47 -1.11
CA SER A 89 29.33 10.21 0.09
C SER A 89 30.55 11.15 0.17
N THR A 90 30.93 11.50 1.39
CA THR A 90 32.14 12.30 1.66
C THR A 90 33.36 11.39 1.73
N TYR A 91 34.40 11.78 1.01
CA TYR A 91 35.72 11.15 1.00
C TYR A 91 36.80 12.22 1.17
N TYR A 92 38.04 11.79 1.32
CA TYR A 92 39.17 12.67 1.57
C TYR A 92 40.28 12.40 0.56
N LYS A 93 40.69 13.43 -0.16
CA LYS A 93 41.79 13.38 -1.12
C LYS A 93 43.10 13.75 -0.47
N ASP A 94 44.13 13.03 -0.86
CA ASP A 94 45.52 13.30 -0.53
C ASP A 94 46.38 13.30 -1.80
N TYR A 95 47.48 14.04 -1.79
CA TYR A 95 48.38 14.17 -2.94
C TYR A 95 49.81 13.95 -2.49
N ARG A 96 50.54 13.12 -3.23
CA ARG A 96 51.99 13.05 -3.11
C ARG A 96 52.64 13.54 -4.40
N ILE A 97 53.61 14.42 -4.27
CA ILE A 97 54.34 15.02 -5.38
C ILE A 97 55.80 14.59 -5.26
N ASN A 98 56.29 13.82 -6.24
CA ASN A 98 57.61 13.19 -6.17
C ASN A 98 57.83 12.42 -4.85
N ASP A 99 56.85 11.62 -4.45
CA ASP A 99 56.80 10.87 -3.19
C ASP A 99 56.72 11.69 -1.90
N GLU A 100 56.70 13.03 -1.97
CA GLU A 100 56.52 13.91 -0.81
C GLU A 100 55.05 14.28 -0.60
N ASP A 101 54.64 14.30 0.65
CA ASP A 101 53.27 14.63 1.06
C ASP A 101 52.94 16.13 0.90
N VAL A 102 51.78 16.43 0.33
CA VAL A 102 51.31 17.81 0.15
C VAL A 102 50.70 18.33 1.44
N ASN A 103 51.07 19.54 1.84
CA ASN A 103 50.53 20.15 3.05
C ASN A 103 49.33 21.02 2.68
N TYR A 104 48.18 20.77 3.32
CA TYR A 104 46.98 21.57 3.11
C TYR A 104 46.69 22.48 4.29
N THR A 105 45.99 23.57 4.03
CA THR A 105 45.38 24.41 5.06
C THR A 105 43.89 24.52 4.81
N ASN A 106 43.10 24.51 5.88
CA ASN A 106 41.66 24.78 5.78
C ASN A 106 41.38 26.30 5.71
N ASN A 107 40.10 26.67 5.63
CA ASN A 107 39.67 28.08 5.57
C ASN A 107 40.06 28.91 6.81
N SER A 108 40.42 28.26 7.92
CA SER A 108 40.92 28.91 9.13
C SER A 108 42.45 29.03 9.15
N GLY A 109 43.13 28.56 8.11
CA GLY A 109 44.60 28.53 8.02
C GLY A 109 45.25 27.40 8.84
N ALA A 110 44.47 26.54 9.48
CA ALA A 110 45.01 25.39 10.21
C ALA A 110 45.42 24.29 9.23
N ALA A 111 46.54 23.62 9.52
CA ALA A 111 46.99 22.49 8.75
C ALA A 111 45.96 21.36 8.79
N VAL A 112 45.69 20.73 7.65
CA VAL A 112 44.86 19.54 7.54
C VAL A 112 45.62 18.49 6.72
N GLY A 113 45.49 17.22 7.10
CA GLY A 113 46.17 16.14 6.37
C GLY A 113 45.57 15.88 4.99
N ARG A 114 44.27 16.10 4.80
CA ARG A 114 43.55 15.74 3.57
C ARG A 114 42.44 16.72 3.23
N LEU A 115 42.11 16.83 1.95
CA LEU A 115 41.02 17.67 1.44
C LEU A 115 39.73 16.89 1.33
N ALA A 116 38.65 17.38 1.95
CA ALA A 116 37.34 16.78 1.80
C ALA A 116 36.82 16.95 0.36
N MET A 117 36.19 15.90 -0.17
CA MET A 117 35.41 15.94 -1.39
C MET A 117 34.11 15.16 -1.23
N GLN A 118 33.09 15.55 -1.98
CA GLN A 118 31.87 14.77 -2.11
C GLN A 118 31.90 14.05 -3.45
N SER A 119 31.61 12.75 -3.46
CA SER A 119 31.65 11.98 -4.71
C SER A 119 30.50 12.42 -5.64
N PRO A 120 30.81 12.99 -6.82
CA PRO A 120 29.78 13.44 -7.76
C PRO A 120 29.19 12.27 -8.55
N LEU A 121 29.88 11.12 -8.56
CA LEU A 121 29.51 9.90 -9.26
C LEU A 121 29.72 8.73 -8.31
N GLY A 122 28.96 7.67 -8.46
CA GLY A 122 29.08 6.54 -7.56
C GLY A 122 27.94 5.56 -7.64
N ASN A 123 28.10 4.45 -6.91
CA ASN A 123 26.99 3.57 -6.65
C ASN A 123 25.99 4.31 -5.76
N VAL A 124 24.75 4.41 -6.23
CA VAL A 124 23.64 4.87 -5.41
C VAL A 124 23.19 3.66 -4.59
N SER A 125 23.32 3.73 -3.27
CA SER A 125 22.79 2.66 -2.45
C SER A 125 21.25 2.63 -2.59
N THR A 126 20.65 1.44 -2.58
CA THR A 126 19.17 1.33 -2.57
C THR A 126 18.56 2.09 -1.38
N GLN A 127 19.32 2.20 -0.29
CA GLN A 127 18.97 2.99 0.89
C GLN A 127 18.94 4.51 0.62
N GLU A 128 19.80 5.04 -0.25
CA GLU A 128 19.77 6.44 -0.68
C GLU A 128 18.59 6.74 -1.61
N ILE A 129 18.25 5.81 -2.51
CA ILE A 129 17.03 5.90 -3.34
C ILE A 129 15.78 5.98 -2.45
N ILE A 130 15.78 5.22 -1.34
CA ILE A 130 14.68 5.20 -0.36
C ILE A 130 14.61 6.47 0.50
N LYS A 131 15.71 7.21 0.69
CA LYS A 131 15.72 8.44 1.49
C LYS A 131 15.11 9.65 0.77
N ASP A 132 15.31 9.75 -0.55
CA ASP A 132 14.78 10.87 -1.35
C ASP A 132 13.33 10.62 -1.81
N SER A 133 12.94 9.34 -1.90
CA SER A 133 11.53 8.97 -1.93
C SER A 133 10.99 8.97 -0.50
N GLY A 134 10.57 10.14 0.00
CA GLY A 134 9.81 10.32 1.26
C GLY A 134 8.49 9.54 1.36
N THR A 135 8.38 8.44 0.63
CA THR A 135 7.27 7.55 0.46
C THR A 135 7.79 6.14 0.74
N ASN A 136 7.53 5.64 1.95
CA ASN A 136 7.45 4.20 2.17
C ASN A 136 6.37 3.68 1.21
N TRP A 137 6.73 3.31 -0.02
CA TRP A 137 5.80 2.85 -1.06
C TRP A 137 4.90 1.74 -0.51
N LEU A 138 5.44 0.86 0.33
CA LEU A 138 4.70 -0.18 1.03
C LEU A 138 3.67 0.37 2.03
N ASN A 139 4.02 1.40 2.82
CA ASN A 139 3.07 2.00 3.77
C ASN A 139 2.00 2.81 3.05
N GLN A 140 2.32 3.49 1.95
CA GLN A 140 1.32 4.25 1.18
C GLN A 140 0.31 3.35 0.47
N ILE A 141 0.76 2.22 -0.08
CA ILE A 141 -0.14 1.20 -0.63
C ILE A 141 -1.01 0.60 0.48
N LEU A 142 -0.46 0.33 1.67
CA LEU A 142 -1.26 -0.20 2.77
C LEU A 142 -2.32 0.80 3.25
N THR A 143 -1.98 2.08 3.39
CA THR A 143 -2.92 3.14 3.81
C THR A 143 -4.02 3.34 2.79
N SER A 144 -3.72 3.37 1.49
CA SER A 144 -4.75 3.57 0.45
C SER A 144 -5.72 2.39 0.36
N ILE A 145 -5.23 1.15 0.56
CA ILE A 145 -6.08 -0.03 0.63
C ILE A 145 -6.97 0.02 1.88
N LEU A 146 -6.42 0.40 3.04
CA LEU A 146 -7.19 0.53 4.28
C LEU A 146 -8.26 1.62 4.20
N ASP A 147 -7.96 2.78 3.61
CA ASP A 147 -8.92 3.85 3.39
C ASP A 147 -10.04 3.40 2.43
N THR A 148 -9.68 2.72 1.33
CA THR A 148 -10.68 2.19 0.39
C THR A 148 -11.60 1.16 1.06
N ILE A 149 -11.04 0.25 1.88
CA ILE A 149 -11.83 -0.73 2.64
C ILE A 149 -12.74 -0.04 3.66
N TYR A 150 -12.23 0.97 4.36
CA TYR A 150 -13.01 1.75 5.34
C TYR A 150 -14.17 2.50 4.66
N ASP A 151 -13.93 3.11 3.50
CA ASP A 151 -14.96 3.75 2.68
C ASP A 151 -15.98 2.73 2.17
N MET A 152 -15.57 1.54 1.73
CA MET A 152 -16.50 0.49 1.33
C MET A 152 -17.38 0.01 2.51
N ILE A 153 -16.80 -0.20 3.69
CA ILE A 153 -17.53 -0.63 4.90
C ILE A 153 -18.49 0.45 5.37
N THR A 154 -18.05 1.71 5.42
CA THR A 154 -18.90 2.84 5.80
C THR A 154 -20.04 3.02 4.81
N ASN A 155 -19.78 2.98 3.50
CA ASN A 155 -20.84 3.07 2.48
C ASN A 155 -21.86 1.91 2.56
N VAL A 156 -21.44 0.72 2.97
CA VAL A 156 -22.36 -0.40 3.25
C VAL A 156 -23.18 -0.12 4.53
N ASN A 157 -22.57 0.43 5.56
CA ASN A 157 -23.22 0.70 6.86
C ASN A 157 -24.09 1.97 6.88
N THR A 158 -23.80 2.98 6.07
CA THR A 158 -24.50 4.28 6.08
C THR A 158 -25.71 4.32 5.14
N THR A 159 -26.63 3.39 5.35
CA THR A 159 -28.07 3.74 5.38
C THR A 159 -28.93 3.58 4.10
N SER A 160 -28.43 3.12 2.94
CA SER A 160 -29.33 2.83 1.79
C SER A 160 -29.31 1.39 1.25
N ASN A 161 -28.17 0.70 1.23
CA ASN A 161 -28.10 -0.62 0.60
C ASN A 161 -28.54 -1.79 1.51
N ILE A 162 -28.47 -1.64 2.84
CA ILE A 162 -28.99 -2.65 3.79
C ILE A 162 -30.52 -2.59 3.87
N GLN A 163 -31.13 -1.41 3.73
CA GLN A 163 -32.60 -1.29 3.69
C GLN A 163 -33.21 -1.99 2.46
N SER A 164 -32.42 -2.17 1.38
CA SER A 164 -32.87 -2.86 0.16
C SER A 164 -32.81 -4.40 0.24
N LEU A 165 -32.14 -4.99 1.22
CA LEU A 165 -31.85 -6.45 1.24
C LEU A 165 -32.53 -7.22 2.37
N GLY A 166 -33.42 -6.62 3.17
CA GLY A 166 -34.09 -7.39 4.22
C GLY A 166 -35.32 -6.78 4.87
N PHE A 167 -36.48 -7.15 4.33
CA PHE A 167 -37.73 -7.48 5.02
C PHE A 167 -38.48 -6.36 5.76
N TYR A 168 -39.49 -5.83 5.06
CA TYR A 168 -40.64 -5.05 5.50
C TYR A 168 -40.39 -3.99 6.58
N ASN A 169 -40.71 -2.74 6.27
CA ASN A 169 -40.84 -1.72 7.30
C ASN A 169 -41.72 -2.27 8.43
N THR A 170 -41.28 -2.17 9.69
CA THR A 170 -42.04 -2.63 10.86
C THR A 170 -43.48 -2.13 10.84
N THR A 171 -43.72 -0.96 10.25
CA THR A 171 -45.06 -0.42 10.00
C THR A 171 -45.89 -1.31 9.06
N GLU A 172 -45.35 -1.75 7.92
CA GLU A 172 -46.05 -2.59 6.95
C GLU A 172 -46.37 -3.99 7.52
N VAL A 173 -45.46 -4.55 8.32
CA VAL A 173 -45.71 -5.82 9.04
C VAL A 173 -46.81 -5.64 10.08
N ASN A 174 -46.73 -4.58 10.88
CA ASN A 174 -47.74 -4.29 11.89
C ASN A 174 -49.12 -4.06 11.25
N ASP A 175 -49.18 -3.34 10.14
CA ASP A 175 -50.43 -3.11 9.40
C ASP A 175 -51.03 -4.42 8.88
N THR A 176 -50.20 -5.33 8.38
CA THR A 176 -50.64 -6.66 7.91
C THR A 176 -51.14 -7.53 9.07
N ILE A 177 -50.45 -7.52 10.22
CA ILE A 177 -50.88 -8.24 11.43
C ILE A 177 -52.23 -7.73 11.92
N VAL A 178 -52.39 -6.41 12.03
CA VAL A 178 -53.65 -5.78 12.47
C VAL A 178 -54.80 -6.12 11.51
N ALA A 179 -54.57 -6.11 10.20
CA ALA A 179 -55.57 -6.49 9.22
C ALA A 179 -56.05 -7.95 9.41
N LEU A 180 -55.10 -8.89 9.59
CA LEU A 180 -55.40 -10.30 9.84
C LEU A 180 -56.13 -10.52 11.18
N GLU A 181 -55.78 -9.77 12.22
CA GLU A 181 -56.45 -9.83 13.52
C GLU A 181 -57.88 -9.26 13.48
N ARG A 182 -58.12 -8.21 12.68
CA ARG A 182 -59.47 -7.68 12.49
C ARG A 182 -60.38 -8.69 11.81
N ASP A 183 -59.89 -9.39 10.78
CA ASP A 183 -60.67 -10.40 10.05
C ASP A 183 -60.94 -11.65 10.90
N LYS A 184 -60.13 -11.88 11.94
CA LYS A 184 -60.33 -12.93 12.94
C LYS A 184 -61.42 -12.63 13.97
N ASN A 185 -61.87 -11.38 14.09
CA ASN A 185 -62.85 -10.94 15.09
C ASN A 185 -64.20 -10.55 14.45
N VAL A 186 -64.58 -11.23 13.37
CA VAL A 186 -65.86 -11.04 12.69
C VAL A 186 -66.93 -11.88 13.39
N SER A 187 -67.87 -11.20 14.04
CA SER A 187 -69.03 -11.84 14.68
C SER A 187 -70.16 -11.98 13.66
N GLY A 188 -70.25 -13.14 13.02
CA GLY A 188 -71.37 -13.50 12.15
C GLY A 188 -72.59 -13.98 12.97
N TYR A 189 -73.76 -14.00 12.34
CA TYR A 189 -75.03 -14.30 13.02
C TYR A 189 -75.10 -15.75 13.57
N TYR A 190 -74.60 -16.73 12.81
CA TYR A 190 -74.55 -18.15 13.22
C TYR A 190 -73.15 -18.64 13.57
N LEU A 191 -72.11 -17.94 13.11
CA LEU A 191 -70.71 -18.29 13.33
C LEU A 191 -69.97 -17.05 13.83
N TYR A 192 -69.23 -17.20 14.93
CA TYR A 192 -68.33 -16.18 15.43
C TYR A 192 -66.97 -16.81 15.74
N ASN A 193 -65.92 -16.00 15.77
CA ASN A 193 -64.56 -16.45 16.07
C ASN A 193 -63.98 -15.61 17.21
N ASP A 194 -63.19 -16.24 18.09
CA ASP A 194 -62.45 -15.56 19.17
C ASP A 194 -60.97 -15.34 18.82
N SER A 195 -60.65 -15.32 17.53
CA SER A 195 -59.32 -15.32 16.90
C SER A 195 -58.58 -16.66 16.82
N SER A 196 -59.02 -17.68 17.58
CA SER A 196 -58.37 -19.00 17.61
C SER A 196 -59.30 -20.13 17.16
N THR A 197 -60.60 -19.99 17.44
CA THR A 197 -61.59 -21.06 17.28
C THR A 197 -62.86 -20.49 16.69
N ILE A 198 -63.42 -21.19 15.69
CA ILE A 198 -64.75 -20.86 15.15
C ILE A 198 -65.80 -21.52 16.04
N PHE A 199 -66.72 -20.71 16.56
CA PHE A 199 -67.85 -21.15 17.35
C PHE A 199 -69.14 -21.05 16.56
N LEU A 200 -70.01 -22.05 16.77
CA LEU A 200 -71.42 -21.96 16.39
C LEU A 200 -72.17 -21.19 17.47
N ASN A 201 -72.96 -20.20 17.07
CA ASN A 201 -73.91 -19.55 17.97
C ASN A 201 -75.11 -20.47 18.21
N GLY A 202 -74.97 -21.37 19.19
CA GLY A 202 -75.97 -22.38 19.52
C GLY A 202 -77.35 -21.80 19.84
N THR A 203 -77.41 -20.63 20.49
CA THR A 203 -78.67 -19.94 20.77
C THR A 203 -79.38 -19.52 19.49
N ARG A 204 -78.67 -18.84 18.58
CA ARG A 204 -79.25 -18.41 17.29
C ARG A 204 -79.62 -19.59 16.40
N LEU A 205 -78.79 -20.64 16.39
CA LEU A 205 -79.09 -21.87 15.66
C LEU A 205 -80.37 -22.52 16.23
N ASN A 206 -80.50 -22.59 17.55
CA ASN A 206 -81.67 -23.17 18.20
C ASN A 206 -82.94 -22.34 17.96
N ASP A 207 -82.86 -21.01 18.00
CA ASP A 207 -83.99 -20.12 17.64
C ASP A 207 -84.49 -20.41 16.21
N THR A 208 -83.57 -20.59 15.25
CA THR A 208 -83.90 -20.92 13.87
C THR A 208 -84.51 -22.32 13.75
N ILE A 209 -83.99 -23.31 14.47
CA ILE A 209 -84.56 -24.66 14.50
C ILE A 209 -85.99 -24.64 15.06
N VAL A 210 -86.23 -23.97 16.19
CA VAL A 210 -87.56 -23.85 16.79
C VAL A 210 -88.54 -23.14 15.84
N ALA A 211 -88.09 -22.11 15.12
CA ALA A 211 -88.91 -21.46 14.11
C ALA A 211 -89.28 -22.43 12.96
N LEU A 212 -88.34 -23.24 12.48
CA LEU A 212 -88.58 -24.26 11.43
C LEU A 212 -89.43 -25.45 11.91
N GLU A 213 -89.32 -25.84 13.18
CA GLU A 213 -90.16 -26.90 13.76
C GLU A 213 -91.63 -26.49 13.85
N ARG A 214 -91.87 -25.20 14.10
CA ARG A 214 -93.22 -24.63 14.05
C ARG A 214 -93.76 -24.59 12.61
N ASP A 215 -92.88 -24.40 11.64
CA ASP A 215 -93.21 -24.23 10.22
C ASP A 215 -92.97 -25.54 9.43
N LYS A 216 -93.63 -26.63 9.85
CA LYS A 216 -93.53 -27.95 9.16
C LYS A 216 -93.91 -27.82 7.68
N ASN A 217 -93.12 -28.45 6.79
CA ASN A 217 -93.24 -28.42 5.32
C ASN A 217 -92.91 -27.07 4.63
N VAL A 218 -92.15 -26.18 5.29
CA VAL A 218 -91.66 -24.95 4.64
C VAL A 218 -90.24 -25.13 4.13
N SER A 219 -90.02 -24.83 2.85
CA SER A 219 -88.68 -24.86 2.22
C SER A 219 -87.96 -23.53 2.49
N GLY A 220 -86.89 -23.58 3.28
CA GLY A 220 -85.99 -22.44 3.49
C GLY A 220 -84.86 -22.40 2.47
N TYR A 221 -84.19 -21.26 2.34
CA TYR A 221 -83.11 -21.04 1.38
C TYR A 221 -81.86 -21.93 1.59
N TYR A 222 -81.66 -22.44 2.81
CA TYR A 222 -80.48 -23.24 3.20
C TYR A 222 -80.83 -24.51 3.99
N LEU A 223 -82.12 -24.72 4.28
CA LEU A 223 -82.61 -25.80 5.12
C LEU A 223 -83.98 -26.27 4.61
N TYR A 224 -84.15 -27.58 4.46
CA TYR A 224 -85.43 -28.22 4.14
C TYR A 224 -85.84 -29.13 5.30
N ASN A 225 -87.07 -28.99 5.80
CA ASN A 225 -87.63 -29.85 6.83
C ASN A 225 -88.79 -30.66 6.24
N ASP A 226 -88.59 -31.97 6.11
CA ASP A 226 -89.60 -32.88 5.54
C ASP A 226 -90.62 -33.40 6.56
N SER A 227 -90.69 -32.76 7.73
CA SER A 227 -91.47 -33.10 8.94
C SER A 227 -90.89 -34.19 9.83
N SER A 228 -89.87 -34.91 9.38
CA SER A 228 -89.20 -35.96 10.16
C SER A 228 -87.71 -35.70 10.35
N THR A 229 -87.10 -35.02 9.38
CA THR A 229 -85.66 -34.75 9.32
C THR A 229 -85.42 -33.34 8.80
N ILE A 230 -84.41 -32.66 9.35
CA ILE A 230 -83.92 -31.39 8.82
C ILE A 230 -82.70 -31.66 7.96
N PHE A 231 -82.76 -31.23 6.71
CA PHE A 231 -81.69 -31.32 5.73
C PHE A 231 -81.03 -29.94 5.56
N LEU A 232 -79.70 -29.91 5.58
CA LEU A 232 -78.89 -28.79 5.10
C LEU A 232 -78.69 -28.97 3.60
N ASN A 233 -79.01 -27.94 2.81
CA ASN A 233 -78.79 -27.93 1.36
C ASN A 233 -77.53 -27.10 1.04
#